data_AF-A0AAU4IZ74-F1
#
_entry.id   AF-A0AAU4IZ74-F1
#
_cell.length_a   1.000
_cell.length_b   1.000
_cell.length_c   1.000
_cell.angle_alpha   90.00
_cell.angle_beta   90.00
_cell.angle_gamma   90.00
#
_symmetry.space_group_name_H-M   'P 1'
#
loop_
_entity.id
_entity.type
_entity.pdbx_description
1 polymer ?
#
loop_
_entity_poly.entity_id
_entity_poly.type
_entity_poly.pdbx_seq_one_letter_code
_entity_poly.pdbx_strand_id
1 'polypeptide(L)'
;MHSESHRDPTCGLPVSLNAGTWSEAVEMYRHRYSFVAVGPRTGEDWLPDVAAIMRREVADPRGWRGDDPEVGEPELLEDPAFPFRVPPMDEEGAAQWRKGLYEVPRRSVVRLLVMLATNEMNVTRQRGFAERRAGMERHAEVILSRFPGGSAFFTNTSHGGEDPDFYERVSGCWPMSQYAWDFGLLAVSDDEIGLIWSFDAS
;
A
#
# COMPACT_ATOMS: atom_id res chain seq x y z
N MET A 1 -30.81 -24.98 41.40
CA MET A 1 -30.99 -24.36 40.07
C MET A 1 -29.93 -23.29 39.92
N HIS A 2 -28.82 -23.65 39.29
CA HIS A 2 -27.76 -22.71 38.93
C HIS A 2 -28.09 -22.17 37.54
N SER A 3 -28.30 -20.87 37.41
CA SER A 3 -28.28 -20.17 36.12
C SER A 3 -26.97 -19.41 36.06
N GLU A 4 -25.99 -19.99 35.40
CA GLU A 4 -24.76 -19.30 35.01
C GLU A 4 -25.07 -18.39 33.82
N SER A 5 -24.86 -17.09 34.03
CA SER A 5 -24.86 -16.08 32.97
C SER A 5 -23.63 -16.31 32.11
N HIS A 6 -23.86 -16.84 30.90
CA HIS A 6 -22.85 -16.91 29.85
C HIS A 6 -22.54 -15.48 29.39
N ARG A 7 -21.42 -14.92 29.85
CA ARG A 7 -20.81 -13.74 29.25
C ARG A 7 -19.73 -14.23 28.32
N ASP A 8 -19.97 -14.12 27.01
CA ASP A 8 -18.90 -14.13 26.01
C ASP A 8 -18.04 -12.87 26.17
N PRO A 9 -16.71 -12.98 26.33
CA PRO A 9 -15.82 -11.85 26.23
C PRO A 9 -14.82 -12.11 25.10
N THR A 10 -15.26 -11.94 23.86
CA THR A 10 -14.34 -11.64 22.76
C THR A 10 -14.79 -10.39 22.03
N CYS A 11 -15.00 -9.31 22.80
CA CYS A 11 -14.78 -7.98 22.28
C CYS A 11 -13.25 -7.84 22.20
N GLY A 12 -12.67 -8.31 21.10
CA GLY A 12 -11.25 -8.12 20.83
C GLY A 12 -10.96 -6.63 20.92
N LEU A 13 -10.07 -6.24 21.83
CA LEU A 13 -9.59 -4.87 21.89
C LEU A 13 -9.12 -4.46 20.49
N PRO A 14 -9.44 -3.24 20.02
CA PRO A 14 -8.92 -2.77 18.74
C PRO A 14 -7.40 -2.92 18.75
N VAL A 15 -6.85 -3.57 17.73
CA VAL A 15 -5.41 -3.76 17.59
C VAL A 15 -4.76 -2.38 17.63
N SER A 16 -4.02 -2.09 18.70
CA SER A 16 -3.36 -0.79 18.87
C SER A 16 -2.22 -0.69 17.86
N LEU A 17 -2.27 0.31 16.99
CA LEU A 17 -1.21 0.54 16.01
C LEU A 17 0.11 0.91 16.70
N ASN A 18 1.10 0.04 16.59
CA ASN A 18 2.47 0.25 17.03
C ASN A 18 3.47 -0.38 16.05
N ALA A 19 4.78 -0.20 16.28
CA ALA A 19 5.83 -0.73 15.43
C ALA A 19 5.74 -2.26 15.21
N GLY A 20 5.36 -3.02 16.24
CA GLY A 20 5.23 -4.48 16.16
C GLY A 20 4.05 -4.90 15.30
N THR A 21 2.86 -4.37 15.56
CA THR A 21 1.66 -4.68 14.75
C THR A 21 1.81 -4.21 13.31
N TRP A 22 2.50 -3.08 13.10
CA TRP A 22 2.85 -2.59 11.76
C TRP A 22 3.77 -3.57 11.04
N SER A 23 4.87 -3.98 11.68
CA SER A 23 5.81 -4.95 11.09
C SER A 23 5.11 -6.26 10.75
N GLU A 24 4.28 -6.80 11.65
CA GLU A 24 3.50 -8.02 11.40
C GLU A 24 2.52 -7.86 10.22
N ALA A 25 1.96 -6.67 10.04
CA ALA A 25 1.08 -6.40 8.90
C ALA A 25 1.86 -6.28 7.58
N VAL A 26 3.03 -5.65 7.59
CA VAL A 26 3.91 -5.54 6.42
C VAL A 26 4.45 -6.91 5.98
N GLU A 27 4.68 -7.85 6.92
CA GLU A 27 5.07 -9.23 6.62
C GLU A 27 4.08 -9.99 5.71
N MET A 28 2.86 -9.48 5.54
CA MET A 28 1.92 -9.98 4.53
C MET A 28 2.52 -9.96 3.10
N TYR A 29 3.44 -9.04 2.83
CA TYR A 29 4.06 -8.86 1.51
C TYR A 29 5.35 -9.65 1.28
N ARG A 30 5.88 -10.37 2.29
CA ARG A 30 7.22 -11.04 2.25
C ARG A 30 7.49 -12.00 1.08
N HIS A 31 6.46 -12.41 0.33
CA HIS A 31 6.56 -13.31 -0.82
C HIS A 31 6.26 -12.60 -2.15
N ARG A 32 6.10 -11.28 -2.11
CA ARG A 32 5.98 -10.38 -3.26
C ARG A 32 7.26 -9.59 -3.35
N TYR A 33 7.61 -9.23 -4.57
CA TYR A 33 8.60 -8.20 -4.79
C TYR A 33 7.87 -6.86 -4.64
N SER A 34 7.97 -6.27 -3.44
CA SER A 34 7.13 -5.17 -2.98
C SER A 34 7.91 -4.06 -2.31
N PHE A 35 7.44 -2.82 -2.44
CA PHE A 35 8.01 -1.67 -1.75
C PHE A 35 6.96 -1.08 -0.82
N VAL A 36 7.23 -1.08 0.48
CA VAL A 36 6.38 -0.52 1.53
C VAL A 36 7.19 0.50 2.32
N ALA A 37 6.94 1.78 2.07
CA ALA A 37 7.62 2.86 2.79
C ALA A 37 6.62 3.97 3.17
N VAL A 38 6.94 4.68 4.25
CA VAL A 38 6.21 5.87 4.68
C VAL A 38 7.21 6.99 4.88
N GLY A 39 6.85 8.20 4.44
CA GLY A 39 7.62 9.42 4.68
C GLY A 39 6.75 10.54 5.23
N PRO A 40 7.37 11.63 5.71
CA PRO A 40 6.65 12.81 6.16
C PRO A 40 6.00 13.53 4.97
N ARG A 41 4.84 14.16 5.20
CA ARG A 41 4.29 15.18 4.30
C ARG A 41 4.79 16.54 4.76
N THR A 42 5.44 17.28 3.87
CA THR A 42 6.07 18.57 4.20
C THR A 42 5.31 19.77 3.64
N GLY A 43 4.38 19.54 2.71
CA GLY A 43 3.59 20.60 2.08
C GLY A 43 2.23 20.16 1.57
N GLU A 44 1.45 21.14 1.09
CA GLU A 44 0.14 20.88 0.48
C GLU A 44 0.29 20.03 -0.79
N ASP A 45 1.24 20.39 -1.66
CA ASP A 45 1.66 19.52 -2.76
C ASP A 45 2.54 18.38 -2.23
N TRP A 46 1.98 17.18 -2.24
CA TRP A 46 2.60 15.95 -1.74
C TRP A 46 3.52 15.28 -2.77
N LEU A 47 3.53 15.71 -4.03
CA LEU A 47 4.30 15.06 -5.08
C LEU A 47 5.82 15.09 -4.86
N PRO A 48 6.42 16.21 -4.37
CA PRO A 48 7.84 16.22 -3.99
C PRO A 48 8.17 15.20 -2.91
N ASP A 49 7.28 15.03 -1.92
CA ASP A 49 7.48 14.08 -0.82
C ASP A 49 7.39 12.63 -1.33
N VAL A 50 6.48 12.32 -2.27
CA VAL A 50 6.43 11.02 -2.97
C VAL A 50 7.75 10.74 -3.69
N ALA A 51 8.28 11.73 -4.42
CA ALA A 51 9.57 11.59 -5.11
C ALA A 51 10.71 11.30 -4.13
N ALA A 52 10.72 11.97 -2.97
CA ALA A 52 11.72 11.75 -1.93
C ALA A 52 11.64 10.35 -1.32
N ILE A 53 10.42 9.82 -1.10
CA ILE A 53 10.23 8.43 -0.63
C ILE A 53 10.71 7.44 -1.69
N MET A 54 10.37 7.63 -2.97
CA MET A 54 10.83 6.76 -4.06
C MET A 54 12.37 6.69 -4.15
N ARG A 55 13.05 7.81 -3.89
CA ARG A 55 14.52 7.91 -3.85
C ARG A 55 15.14 7.50 -2.52
N ARG A 56 14.33 7.10 -1.52
CA ARG A 56 14.76 6.76 -0.15
C ARG A 56 15.52 7.92 0.53
N GLU A 57 15.20 9.16 0.17
CA GLU A 57 15.82 10.37 0.73
C GLU A 57 15.29 10.74 2.12
N VAL A 58 14.15 10.16 2.50
CA VAL A 58 13.47 10.41 3.78
C VAL A 58 13.25 9.11 4.54
N ALA A 59 13.34 9.19 5.87
CA ALA A 59 13.03 8.08 6.75
C ALA A 59 11.56 8.11 7.18
N ASP A 60 11.07 6.96 7.64
CA ASP A 60 9.76 6.85 8.30
C ASP A 60 9.71 7.78 9.53
N PRO A 61 8.75 8.72 9.62
CA PRO A 61 8.68 9.69 10.71
C PRO A 61 8.43 9.06 12.09
N ARG A 62 7.93 7.82 12.13
CA ARG A 62 7.75 7.02 13.35
C ARG A 62 8.90 6.03 13.58
N GLY A 63 9.84 5.93 12.64
CA GLY A 63 10.95 4.97 12.67
C GLY A 63 10.50 3.51 12.51
N TRP A 64 9.31 3.27 11.96
CA TRP A 64 8.78 1.92 11.79
C TRP A 64 9.33 1.28 10.51
N ARG A 65 9.62 -0.02 10.59
CA ARG A 65 10.23 -0.75 9.47
C ARG A 65 9.20 -1.00 8.37
N GLY A 66 9.57 -0.68 7.14
CA GLY A 66 8.84 -1.03 5.93
C GLY A 66 9.31 -2.35 5.30
N ASP A 67 9.09 -2.49 3.99
CA ASP A 67 9.61 -3.55 3.15
C ASP A 67 10.25 -2.90 1.91
N ASP A 68 11.48 -3.27 1.57
CA ASP A 68 12.18 -2.73 0.41
C ASP A 68 13.22 -3.75 -0.06
N PRO A 69 12.94 -4.48 -1.15
CA PRO A 69 13.81 -5.55 -1.64
C PRO A 69 15.13 -5.01 -2.19
N GLU A 70 15.20 -3.71 -2.50
CA GLU A 70 16.39 -3.12 -3.14
C GLU A 70 17.43 -2.66 -2.13
N VAL A 71 17.12 -2.66 -0.84
CA VAL A 71 18.07 -2.26 0.19
C VAL A 71 19.26 -3.22 0.20
N GLY A 72 20.41 -2.71 -0.25
CA GLY A 72 21.66 -3.47 -0.34
C GLY A 72 21.96 -4.00 -1.74
N GLU A 73 21.04 -3.84 -2.69
CA GLU A 73 21.23 -4.21 -4.08
C GLU A 73 22.04 -3.13 -4.84
N PRO A 74 22.88 -3.52 -5.81
CA PRO A 74 23.75 -2.61 -6.53
C PRO A 74 22.99 -1.59 -7.40
N GLU A 75 21.79 -1.92 -7.84
CA GLU A 75 20.92 -1.04 -8.64
C GLU A 75 20.68 0.31 -7.96
N LEU A 76 20.54 0.34 -6.62
CA LEU A 76 20.37 1.60 -5.88
C LEU A 76 21.61 2.50 -5.89
N LEU A 77 22.80 1.96 -6.18
CA LEU A 77 24.01 2.77 -6.31
C LEU A 77 24.01 3.56 -7.63
N GLU A 78 23.37 3.02 -8.67
CA GLU A 78 23.26 3.65 -9.97
C GLU A 78 22.02 4.54 -10.07
N ASP A 79 20.88 4.05 -9.55
CA ASP A 79 19.62 4.79 -9.50
C ASP A 79 18.94 4.62 -8.12
N PRO A 80 19.05 5.62 -7.23
CA PRO A 80 18.41 5.59 -5.91
C PRO A 80 16.89 5.43 -5.94
N ALA A 81 16.24 5.72 -7.07
CA ALA A 81 14.81 5.59 -7.25
C ALA A 81 14.35 4.21 -7.70
N PHE A 82 15.28 3.31 -8.08
CA PHE A 82 14.92 2.02 -8.64
C PHE A 82 13.95 1.25 -7.72
N PRO A 83 12.88 0.62 -8.26
CA PRO A 83 12.52 0.50 -9.67
C PRO A 83 11.57 1.62 -10.19
N PHE A 84 11.32 2.68 -9.42
CA PHE A 84 10.31 3.68 -9.73
C PHE A 84 10.71 4.64 -10.86
N ARG A 85 9.70 5.07 -11.63
CA ARG A 85 9.78 6.26 -12.47
C ARG A 85 9.33 7.46 -11.64
N VAL A 86 10.32 8.17 -11.11
CA VAL A 86 10.13 9.36 -10.29
C VAL A 86 9.26 10.40 -11.02
N PRO A 87 8.28 11.03 -10.36
CA PRO A 87 7.48 12.07 -10.99
C PRO A 87 8.35 13.25 -11.43
N PRO A 88 8.15 13.79 -12.65
CA PRO A 88 8.78 15.05 -13.05
C PRO A 88 8.33 16.21 -12.16
N MET A 89 9.22 17.18 -11.95
CA MET A 89 8.97 18.33 -11.07
C MET A 89 8.45 19.57 -11.83
N ASP A 90 8.48 19.56 -13.16
CA ASP A 90 7.81 20.57 -13.97
C ASP A 90 6.29 20.35 -13.97
N GLU A 91 5.53 21.45 -14.13
CA GLU A 91 4.07 21.44 -13.97
C GLU A 91 3.36 20.45 -14.91
N GLU A 92 3.76 20.39 -16.19
CA GLU A 92 3.15 19.51 -17.18
C GLU A 92 3.46 18.04 -16.90
N GLY A 93 4.72 17.72 -16.61
CA GLY A 93 5.14 16.37 -16.27
C GLY A 93 4.48 15.88 -14.97
N ALA A 94 4.38 16.75 -13.96
CA ALA A 94 3.70 16.48 -12.71
C ALA A 94 2.19 16.23 -12.91
N ALA A 95 1.53 17.02 -13.76
CA ALA A 95 0.14 16.83 -14.11
C ALA A 95 -0.07 15.50 -14.87
N GLN A 96 0.81 15.18 -15.82
CA GLN A 96 0.75 13.93 -16.58
C GLN A 96 0.97 12.70 -15.69
N TRP A 97 1.89 12.78 -14.72
CA TRP A 97 2.12 11.70 -13.77
C TRP A 97 0.90 11.46 -12.88
N ARG A 98 0.26 12.52 -12.38
CA ARG A 98 -0.98 12.42 -11.58
C ARG A 98 -2.17 11.84 -12.36
N LYS A 99 -2.25 12.02 -13.68
CA LYS A 99 -3.31 11.39 -14.51
C LYS A 99 -3.23 9.86 -14.51
N GLY A 100 -2.07 9.30 -14.19
CA GLY A 100 -1.89 7.86 -14.02
C GLY A 100 -2.40 7.31 -12.69
N LEU A 101 -2.84 8.18 -11.78
CA LEU A 101 -3.41 7.82 -10.49
C LEU A 101 -4.92 7.98 -10.49
N TYR A 102 -5.59 6.97 -9.97
CA TYR A 102 -7.02 6.95 -9.73
C TYR A 102 -7.27 7.06 -8.23
N GLU A 103 -8.08 8.02 -7.82
CA GLU A 103 -8.52 8.13 -6.44
C GLU A 103 -9.43 6.95 -6.09
N VAL A 104 -9.20 6.34 -4.93
CA VAL A 104 -9.97 5.20 -4.43
C VAL A 104 -10.65 5.51 -3.11
N PRO A 105 -11.92 5.13 -2.93
CA PRO A 105 -12.59 5.35 -1.66
C PRO A 105 -11.95 4.47 -0.58
N ARG A 106 -11.80 5.00 0.63
CA ARG A 106 -11.19 4.31 1.78
C ARG A 106 -11.71 2.88 2.00
N ARG A 107 -13.01 2.65 1.76
CA ARG A 107 -13.66 1.33 1.90
C ARG A 107 -13.10 0.25 0.96
N SER A 108 -12.52 0.64 -0.17
CA SER A 108 -11.90 -0.28 -1.14
C SER A 108 -10.42 -0.56 -0.81
N VAL A 109 -9.78 0.26 0.03
CA VAL A 109 -8.33 0.20 0.29
C VAL A 109 -7.91 -1.12 0.94
N VAL A 110 -8.71 -1.67 1.86
CA VAL A 110 -8.40 -2.99 2.46
C VAL A 110 -8.26 -4.07 1.38
N ARG A 111 -9.18 -4.09 0.41
CA ARG A 111 -9.13 -5.09 -0.67
C ARG A 111 -7.97 -4.82 -1.63
N LEU A 112 -7.66 -3.56 -1.91
CA LEU A 112 -6.47 -3.17 -2.69
C LEU A 112 -5.19 -3.67 -2.02
N LEU A 113 -5.00 -3.38 -0.73
CA LEU A 113 -3.83 -3.83 0.04
C LEU A 113 -3.66 -5.35 0.01
N VAL A 114 -4.77 -6.09 0.11
CA VAL A 114 -4.76 -7.56 -0.02
C VAL A 114 -4.42 -8.01 -1.43
N MET A 115 -4.95 -7.35 -2.48
CA MET A 115 -4.62 -7.64 -3.87
C MET A 115 -3.12 -7.50 -4.13
N LEU A 116 -2.49 -6.44 -3.63
CA LEU A 116 -1.04 -6.20 -3.77
C LEU A 116 -0.22 -7.36 -3.19
N ALA A 117 -0.68 -7.97 -2.10
CA ALA A 117 -0.05 -9.13 -1.46
C ALA A 117 -0.27 -10.46 -2.21
N THR A 118 -1.02 -10.49 -3.31
CA THR A 118 -1.27 -11.70 -4.11
C THR A 118 -0.59 -11.64 -5.47
N ASN A 119 -0.38 -12.82 -6.07
CA ASN A 119 0.23 -12.94 -7.40
C ASN A 119 -0.81 -12.95 -8.53
N GLU A 120 -2.10 -13.06 -8.20
CA GLU A 120 -3.18 -13.18 -9.17
C GLU A 120 -3.89 -11.84 -9.37
N MET A 121 -4.05 -11.40 -10.62
CA MET A 121 -4.89 -10.23 -10.97
C MET A 121 -6.38 -10.44 -10.66
N ASN A 122 -6.79 -11.67 -10.37
CA ASN A 122 -8.09 -12.00 -9.77
C ASN A 122 -7.79 -12.73 -8.45
N VAL A 123 -7.91 -12.00 -7.35
CA VAL A 123 -7.50 -12.46 -6.01
C VAL A 123 -8.21 -13.75 -5.61
N THR A 124 -9.47 -13.93 -6.01
CA THR A 124 -10.24 -15.14 -5.68
C THR A 124 -9.68 -16.41 -6.31
N ARG A 125 -8.85 -16.29 -7.36
CA ARG A 125 -8.17 -17.43 -8.00
C ARG A 125 -6.90 -17.85 -7.28
N GLN A 126 -6.38 -17.03 -6.38
CA GLN A 126 -5.17 -17.34 -5.62
C GLN A 126 -5.40 -18.59 -4.75
N ARG A 127 -4.54 -19.59 -4.93
CA ARG A 127 -4.60 -20.83 -4.14
C ARG A 127 -4.51 -20.54 -2.64
N GLY A 128 -5.48 -21.07 -1.90
CA GLY A 128 -5.56 -20.93 -0.44
C GLY A 128 -6.01 -19.54 0.03
N PHE A 129 -6.55 -18.70 -0.87
CA PHE A 129 -6.98 -17.34 -0.50
C PHE A 129 -8.16 -17.36 0.47
N ALA A 130 -9.16 -18.23 0.25
CA ALA A 130 -10.36 -18.28 1.10
C ALA A 130 -10.00 -18.49 2.58
N GLU A 131 -9.02 -19.35 2.87
CA GLU A 131 -8.56 -19.65 4.22
C GLU A 131 -7.70 -18.52 4.81
N ARG A 132 -6.92 -17.81 3.98
CA ARG A 132 -6.02 -16.72 4.43
C ARG A 132 -6.69 -15.35 4.46
N ARG A 133 -7.82 -15.18 3.78
CA ARG A 133 -8.49 -13.89 3.54
C ARG A 133 -8.67 -13.07 4.82
N ALA A 134 -9.27 -13.63 5.85
CA ALA A 134 -9.53 -12.92 7.10
C ALA A 134 -8.24 -12.50 7.84
N GLY A 135 -7.14 -13.25 7.66
CA GLY A 135 -5.82 -12.85 8.14
C GLY A 135 -5.28 -11.64 7.37
N MET A 136 -5.33 -11.71 6.05
CA MET A 136 -4.86 -10.65 5.16
C MET A 136 -5.66 -9.35 5.32
N GLU A 137 -7.00 -9.44 5.40
CA GLU A 137 -7.86 -8.27 5.64
C GLU A 137 -7.52 -7.60 6.98
N ARG A 138 -7.25 -8.37 8.05
CA ARG A 138 -6.82 -7.80 9.34
C ARG A 138 -5.46 -7.09 9.25
N HIS A 139 -4.49 -7.64 8.54
CA HIS A 139 -3.20 -6.97 8.33
C HIS A 139 -3.37 -5.69 7.50
N ALA A 140 -4.18 -5.73 6.44
CA ALA A 140 -4.53 -4.57 5.64
C ALA A 140 -5.24 -3.48 6.45
N GLU A 141 -6.13 -3.85 7.39
CA GLU A 141 -6.75 -2.91 8.32
C GLU A 141 -5.73 -2.23 9.24
N VAL A 142 -4.71 -2.95 9.72
CA VAL A 142 -3.60 -2.36 10.50
C VAL A 142 -2.84 -1.34 9.66
N ILE A 143 -2.48 -1.67 8.42
CA ILE A 143 -1.81 -0.72 7.51
C ILE A 143 -2.69 0.52 7.28
N LEU A 144 -3.97 0.32 6.97
CA LEU A 144 -4.93 1.40 6.74
C LEU A 144 -5.15 2.27 7.99
N SER A 145 -5.05 1.69 9.19
CA SER A 145 -5.22 2.43 10.45
C SER A 145 -4.13 3.47 10.69
N ARG A 146 -2.98 3.35 10.01
CA ARG A 146 -1.91 4.35 10.05
C ARG A 146 -2.33 5.69 9.45
N PHE A 147 -3.20 5.65 8.46
CA PHE A 147 -3.71 6.81 7.74
C PHE A 147 -5.12 7.16 8.26
N PRO A 148 -5.29 8.27 9.00
CA PRO A 148 -6.57 8.60 9.66
C PRO A 148 -7.70 8.93 8.68
N GLY A 149 -8.91 9.12 9.21
CA GLY A 149 -10.03 9.65 8.43
C GLY A 149 -9.67 11.03 7.84
N GLY A 150 -10.05 11.26 6.58
CA GLY A 150 -9.64 12.45 5.81
C GLY A 150 -8.44 12.22 4.89
N SER A 151 -7.71 11.10 5.05
CA SER A 151 -6.65 10.73 4.11
C SER A 151 -7.21 10.43 2.72
N ALA A 152 -6.50 10.87 1.69
CA ALA A 152 -6.75 10.54 0.30
C ALA A 152 -5.95 9.29 -0.10
N PHE A 153 -6.52 8.48 -1.00
CA PHE A 153 -5.89 7.25 -1.46
C PHE A 153 -5.92 7.19 -2.97
N PHE A 154 -4.79 6.80 -3.56
CA PHE A 154 -4.64 6.73 -5.00
C PHE A 154 -4.03 5.37 -5.38
N THR A 155 -4.40 4.86 -6.55
CA THR A 155 -3.79 3.67 -7.14
C THR A 155 -3.47 3.92 -8.61
N ASN A 156 -2.43 3.27 -9.13
CA ASN A 156 -2.19 3.22 -10.57
C ASN A 156 -2.98 2.10 -11.28
N THR A 157 -3.81 1.38 -10.54
CA THR A 157 -4.60 0.25 -11.03
C THR A 157 -5.91 0.73 -11.64
N SER A 158 -6.13 0.42 -12.91
CA SER A 158 -7.40 0.70 -13.57
C SER A 158 -8.49 -0.24 -13.05
N HIS A 159 -9.62 0.34 -12.65
CA HIS A 159 -10.79 -0.37 -12.16
C HIS A 159 -12.08 0.15 -12.82
N GLY A 160 -13.07 -0.74 -12.94
CA GLY A 160 -14.37 -0.41 -13.52
C GLY A 160 -15.31 0.22 -12.51
N GLY A 161 -15.32 1.55 -12.41
CA GLY A 161 -16.32 2.31 -11.64
C GLY A 161 -15.79 3.00 -10.38
N GLU A 162 -16.67 3.73 -9.70
CA GLU A 162 -16.35 4.59 -8.55
C GLU A 162 -16.11 3.83 -7.24
N ASP A 163 -16.55 2.56 -7.17
CA ASP A 163 -16.42 1.71 -5.98
C ASP A 163 -15.77 0.37 -6.35
N PRO A 164 -14.44 0.37 -6.58
CA PRO A 164 -13.76 -0.81 -7.05
C PRO A 164 -13.73 -1.92 -6.01
N ASP A 165 -14.03 -3.12 -6.47
CA ASP A 165 -13.77 -4.36 -5.75
C ASP A 165 -12.46 -4.98 -6.26
N PHE A 166 -11.37 -4.76 -5.52
CA PHE A 166 -10.04 -5.27 -5.89
C PHE A 166 -9.86 -6.79 -5.72
N TYR A 167 -10.90 -7.53 -5.33
CA TYR A 167 -10.90 -8.99 -5.42
C TYR A 167 -11.32 -9.49 -6.81
N GLU A 168 -12.07 -8.67 -7.54
CA GLU A 168 -12.43 -8.94 -8.92
C GLU A 168 -11.27 -8.61 -9.86
N ARG A 169 -11.42 -9.03 -11.12
CA ARG A 169 -10.38 -8.82 -12.13
C ARG A 169 -10.20 -7.33 -12.42
N VAL A 170 -8.98 -6.83 -12.24
CA VAL A 170 -8.58 -5.47 -12.66
C VAL A 170 -8.40 -5.38 -14.18
N SER A 171 -8.68 -4.20 -14.75
CA SER A 171 -8.67 -3.98 -16.21
C SER A 171 -7.31 -3.59 -16.78
N GLY A 172 -6.38 -3.15 -15.93
CA GLY A 172 -5.03 -2.75 -16.34
C GLY A 172 -4.33 -1.94 -15.25
N CYS A 173 -3.16 -1.39 -15.56
CA CYS A 173 -2.48 -0.40 -14.74
C CYS A 173 -1.83 0.68 -15.62
N TRP A 174 -1.46 1.80 -15.01
CA TRP A 174 -0.52 2.75 -15.59
C TRP A 174 0.85 2.56 -14.92
N PRO A 175 1.84 1.94 -15.61
CA PRO A 175 3.07 1.55 -14.93
C PRO A 175 3.86 2.74 -14.36
N MET A 176 4.12 2.71 -13.05
CA MET A 176 4.88 3.75 -12.34
C MET A 176 6.31 3.34 -12.02
N SER A 177 6.70 2.16 -12.47
CA SER A 177 8.06 1.63 -12.42
C SER A 177 8.57 1.33 -13.82
N GLN A 178 9.80 0.87 -13.89
CA GLN A 178 10.39 0.34 -15.12
C GLN A 178 9.78 -1.00 -15.56
N TYR A 179 9.06 -1.70 -14.67
CA TYR A 179 8.41 -2.96 -15.01
C TYR A 179 7.17 -2.75 -15.87
N ALA A 180 6.82 -3.77 -16.67
CA ALA A 180 5.64 -3.73 -17.52
C ALA A 180 4.33 -3.72 -16.72
N TRP A 181 4.35 -4.34 -15.54
CA TRP A 181 3.24 -4.40 -14.62
C TRP A 181 3.70 -4.07 -13.20
N ASP A 182 3.04 -3.10 -12.61
CA ASP A 182 3.11 -2.81 -11.20
C ASP A 182 1.77 -2.30 -10.70
N PHE A 183 1.51 -2.54 -9.42
CA PHE A 183 0.28 -2.15 -8.78
C PHE A 183 0.63 -1.50 -7.46
N GLY A 184 -0.06 -0.41 -7.14
CA GLY A 184 0.28 0.39 -5.98
C GLY A 184 -0.87 1.04 -5.28
N LEU A 185 -0.62 1.37 -4.02
CA LEU A 185 -1.38 2.30 -3.22
C LEU A 185 -0.45 3.44 -2.81
N LEU A 186 -0.87 4.65 -3.13
CA LEU A 186 -0.38 5.88 -2.54
C LEU A 186 -1.42 6.37 -1.52
N ALA A 187 -1.03 6.46 -0.25
CA ALA A 187 -1.86 7.02 0.81
C ALA A 187 -1.31 8.40 1.20
N VAL A 188 -2.17 9.42 1.21
CA VAL A 188 -1.80 10.80 1.58
C VAL A 188 -2.68 11.26 2.73
N SER A 189 -2.05 11.47 3.88
CA SER A 189 -2.68 12.10 5.06
C SER A 189 -2.15 13.52 5.25
N ASP A 190 -2.54 14.20 6.33
CA ASP A 190 -2.03 15.53 6.64
C ASP A 190 -0.53 15.52 7.03
N ASP A 191 -0.06 14.43 7.65
CA ASP A 191 1.30 14.34 8.21
C ASP A 191 2.20 13.33 7.49
N GLU A 192 1.61 12.33 6.83
CA GLU A 192 2.34 11.16 6.29
C GLU A 192 1.89 10.78 4.88
N ILE A 193 2.84 10.28 4.11
CA ILE A 193 2.64 9.68 2.80
C ILE A 193 3.11 8.24 2.83
N GLY A 194 2.24 7.29 2.46
CA GLY A 194 2.57 5.88 2.31
C GLY A 194 2.64 5.46 0.85
N LEU A 195 3.68 4.72 0.49
CA LEU A 195 3.79 3.98 -0.76
C LEU A 195 3.78 2.49 -0.42
N ILE A 196 2.76 1.77 -0.91
CA ILE A 196 2.66 0.32 -0.85
C ILE A 196 2.56 -0.17 -2.29
N TRP A 197 3.62 -0.73 -2.82
CA TRP A 197 3.75 -1.12 -4.23
C TRP A 197 4.13 -2.59 -4.36
N SER A 198 3.67 -3.23 -5.42
CA SER A 198 4.05 -4.59 -5.77
C SER A 198 4.33 -4.65 -7.26
N PHE A 199 5.49 -5.21 -7.62
CA PHE A 199 5.94 -5.25 -8.99
C PHE A 199 5.87 -6.68 -9.54
N ASP A 200 5.66 -6.77 -10.85
CA ASP A 200 5.86 -8.00 -11.60
C ASP A 200 7.25 -7.95 -12.25
N ALA A 201 8.24 -8.52 -11.54
CA ALA A 201 9.64 -8.58 -11.97
C ALA A 201 9.95 -9.87 -12.78
N SER A 202 8.91 -10.55 -13.29
CA SER A 202 8.98 -11.83 -14.01
C SER A 202 9.43 -11.69 -15.47
#